data_AF-A0A829M9T6-F1
#
_entry.id   AF-A0A829M9T6-F1
#
_cell.length_a   1.000
_cell.length_b   1.000
_cell.length_c   1.000
_cell.angle_alpha   90.00
_cell.angle_beta   90.00
_cell.angle_gamma   90.00
#
_symmetry.space_group_name_H-M   'P 1'
#
loop_
_entity.id
_entity.type
_entity.pdbx_description
1 polymer ?
#
loop_
_entity_poly.entity_id
_entity_poly.type
_entity_poly.pdbx_seq_one_letter_code
_entity_poly.pdbx_strand_id
1 'polypeptide(L)'
;MGSREEIRAAMERLLNGDAQHTDGRLTKTNLAVEAGVGRATLYRQHDLMAEWARRVTESDIAPPAASAAATIAHLTRQLADERSRRRESDRIANGLAFVVAELYRALEARTPPNSSRGTIIPINAKTRRRAD
;
A
#
# COMPACT_ATOMS: atom_id res chain seq x y z
N MET A 1 3.17 32.61 22.41
CA MET A 1 2.92 31.56 23.42
C MET A 1 4.24 30.93 23.79
N GLY A 2 4.42 30.57 25.05
CA GLY A 2 5.74 30.25 25.58
C GLY A 2 6.18 28.85 25.18
N SER A 3 7.43 28.71 24.73
CA SER A 3 8.07 27.44 24.35
C SER A 3 7.83 26.28 25.35
N ARG A 4 7.60 26.59 26.62
CA ARG A 4 7.25 25.63 27.68
C ARG A 4 5.91 24.91 27.46
N GLU A 5 4.90 25.61 26.97
CA GLU A 5 3.56 25.08 26.75
C GLU A 5 3.54 24.17 25.50
N GLU A 6 4.26 24.57 24.45
CA GLU A 6 4.52 23.76 23.26
C GLU A 6 5.22 22.45 23.60
N ILE A 7 6.24 22.50 24.48
CA ILE A 7 6.92 21.29 24.97
C ILE A 7 5.95 20.39 25.72
N ARG A 8 5.09 20.92 26.60
CA ARG A 8 4.13 20.10 27.35
C ARG A 8 3.10 19.43 26.44
N ALA A 9 2.54 20.18 25.49
CA ALA A 9 1.62 19.61 24.51
C ALA A 9 2.28 18.50 23.67
N ALA A 10 3.54 18.68 23.27
CA ALA A 10 4.30 17.65 22.56
C ALA A 10 4.59 16.42 23.44
N MET A 11 4.86 16.61 24.74
CA MET A 11 5.03 15.48 25.68
C MET A 11 3.76 14.62 25.75
N GLU A 12 2.59 15.25 25.85
CA GLU A 12 1.31 14.54 25.90
C GLU A 12 1.03 13.77 24.61
N ARG A 13 1.23 14.40 23.44
CA ARG A 13 1.05 13.73 22.14
C ARG A 13 1.96 12.51 22.01
N LEU A 14 3.25 12.64 22.34
CA LEU A 14 4.20 11.53 22.24
C LEU A 14 3.85 10.38 23.19
N LEU A 15 3.50 10.69 24.44
CA LEU A 15 3.16 9.67 25.44
C LEU A 15 1.85 8.94 25.11
N ASN A 16 0.91 9.60 24.42
CA ASN A 16 -0.32 8.98 23.94
C ASN A 16 -0.14 8.20 22.62
N GLY A 17 1.01 8.33 21.94
CA GLY A 17 1.26 7.72 20.64
C GLY A 17 0.72 8.52 19.45
N ASP A 18 0.22 9.74 19.67
CA ASP A 18 -0.36 10.63 18.66
C ASP A 18 0.68 11.60 18.08
N ALA A 19 1.86 11.09 17.73
CA ALA A 19 2.94 11.90 17.17
C ALA A 19 2.53 12.49 15.80
N GLN A 20 2.76 13.79 15.60
CA GLN A 20 2.35 14.49 14.37
C GLN A 20 3.53 14.80 13.45
N HIS A 21 4.72 15.02 14.01
CA HIS A 21 5.89 15.48 13.26
C HIS A 21 7.06 14.49 13.33
N THR A 22 6.90 13.36 14.04
CA THR A 22 7.98 12.39 14.32
C THR A 22 7.50 10.95 14.20
N ASP A 23 8.43 9.99 14.29
CA ASP A 23 8.18 8.55 14.23
C ASP A 23 7.55 7.98 15.53
N GLY A 24 7.15 8.83 16.47
CA GLY A 24 6.48 8.44 17.72
C GLY A 24 7.41 7.85 18.78
N ARG A 25 8.72 7.73 18.53
CA ARG A 25 9.65 7.23 19.56
C ARG A 25 9.81 8.25 20.67
N LEU A 26 9.76 7.80 21.93
CA LEU A 26 9.89 8.63 23.13
C LEU A 26 11.35 9.08 23.38
N THR A 27 11.94 9.81 22.42
CA THR A 27 13.30 10.35 22.53
C THR A 27 13.28 11.86 22.75
N LYS A 28 14.30 12.39 23.44
CA LYS A 28 14.46 13.85 23.63
C LYS A 28 14.60 14.61 22.31
N THR A 29 15.16 13.96 21.29
CA THR A 29 15.25 14.51 19.93
C THR A 29 13.86 14.70 19.33
N ASN A 30 13.02 13.68 19.41
CA ASN A 30 11.67 13.74 18.86
C ASN A 30 10.81 14.73 19.63
N LEU A 31 10.98 14.85 20.95
CA LEU A 31 10.27 15.86 21.72
C LEU A 31 10.59 17.29 21.26
N ALA A 32 11.85 17.58 20.92
CA ALA A 32 12.23 18.90 20.38
C ALA A 32 11.55 19.18 19.03
N VAL A 33 11.58 18.19 18.13
CA VAL A 33 10.96 18.29 16.79
C VAL A 33 9.44 18.42 16.90
N GLU A 34 8.81 17.60 17.74
CA GLU A 34 7.38 17.58 17.96
C GLU A 34 6.85 18.87 18.61
N ALA A 35 7.65 19.49 19.49
CA ALA A 35 7.34 20.79 20.07
C ALA A 35 7.67 21.98 19.15
N GLY A 36 8.35 21.75 18.02
CA GLY A 36 8.80 22.83 17.13
C GLY A 36 9.91 23.70 17.73
N VAL A 37 10.64 23.20 18.75
CA VAL A 37 11.66 23.98 19.47
C VAL A 37 13.06 23.44 19.19
N GLY A 38 14.06 24.32 19.26
CA GLY A 38 15.45 23.90 19.22
C GLY A 38 15.83 23.08 20.47
N ARG A 39 16.75 22.11 20.30
CA ARG A 39 17.25 21.27 21.41
C ARG A 39 17.76 22.11 22.59
N ALA A 40 18.48 23.20 22.32
CA ALA A 40 19.01 24.08 23.37
C ALA A 40 17.88 24.69 24.23
N THR A 41 16.76 25.05 23.61
CA THR A 41 15.58 25.56 24.32
C THR A 41 14.93 24.49 25.18
N LEU A 42 14.83 23.26 24.65
CA LEU A 42 14.33 22.10 25.39
C LEU A 42 15.18 21.79 26.62
N TYR A 43 16.51 21.73 26.47
CA TYR A 43 17.43 21.40 27.56
C TYR A 43 17.48 22.46 28.66
N ARG A 44 17.07 23.71 28.40
CA ARG A 44 16.92 24.76 29.43
C ARG A 44 15.71 24.52 30.34
N GLN A 45 14.71 23.75 29.90
CA GLN A 45 13.54 23.39 30.70
C GLN A 45 13.84 22.12 31.53
N HIS A 46 14.74 22.26 32.52
CA HIS A 46 15.24 21.12 33.31
C HIS A 46 14.14 20.35 34.05
N ASP A 47 13.13 21.07 34.54
CA ASP A 47 11.96 20.52 35.21
C ASP A 47 11.10 19.67 34.28
N LEU A 48 10.80 20.17 33.08
CA LEU A 48 10.10 19.39 32.05
C LEU A 48 10.90 18.18 31.59
N MET A 49 12.24 18.29 31.52
CA MET A 49 13.10 17.16 31.18
C MET A 49 13.14 16.09 32.25
N ALA A 50 13.09 16.47 33.53
CA ALA A 50 12.97 15.53 34.63
C ALA A 50 11.59 14.85 34.63
N GLU A 51 10.52 15.62 34.43
CA GLU A 51 9.16 15.10 34.30
C GLU A 51 9.05 14.11 33.14
N TRP A 52 9.57 14.48 31.97
CA TRP A 52 9.61 13.63 30.79
C TRP A 52 10.34 12.32 31.05
N ALA A 53 11.54 12.38 31.63
CA ALA A 53 12.31 11.17 31.94
C ALA A 53 11.54 10.22 32.86
N ARG A 54 10.89 10.76 33.89
CA ARG A 54 10.02 9.99 34.79
C ARG A 54 8.85 9.36 34.05
N ARG A 55 8.10 10.13 33.26
CA ARG A 55 6.91 9.65 32.52
C ARG A 55 7.25 8.61 31.45
N VAL A 56 8.39 8.76 30.76
CA VAL A 56 8.88 7.74 29.82
C VAL A 56 9.22 6.46 30.56
N THR A 57 9.89 6.55 31.71
CA THR A 57 10.20 5.39 32.55
C THR A 57 8.93 4.70 33.05
N GLU A 58 7.93 5.47 33.50
CA GLU A 58 6.61 4.94 33.90
C GLU A 58 5.87 4.29 32.72
N SER A 59 6.01 4.84 31.51
CA SER A 59 5.38 4.31 30.30
C SER A 59 6.07 3.05 29.79
N ASP A 60 7.38 2.91 29.98
CA ASP A 60 8.12 1.67 29.72
C ASP A 60 7.83 0.58 30.77
N ILE A 61 7.52 0.97 32.00
CA ILE A 61 7.13 0.05 33.10
C ILE A 61 5.66 -0.37 32.96
N ALA A 62 4.79 0.50 32.47
CA ALA A 62 3.41 0.15 32.11
C ALA A 62 3.44 -0.80 30.91
N PRO A 63 2.90 -2.04 31.00
CA PRO A 63 3.14 -3.06 29.99
C PRO A 63 2.57 -2.64 28.63
N PRO A 64 3.41 -2.30 27.62
CA PRO A 64 2.94 -1.93 26.30
C PRO A 64 3.12 -3.14 25.38
N ALA A 65 2.54 -4.29 25.75
CA ALA A 65 3.01 -5.56 25.17
C ALA A 65 1.90 -6.47 24.69
N ALA A 66 0.89 -6.78 25.51
CA ALA A 66 -0.08 -7.80 25.15
C ALA A 66 -0.98 -7.37 23.96
N SER A 67 -1.49 -6.13 23.99
CA SER A 67 -2.38 -5.62 22.93
C SER A 67 -1.61 -5.31 21.64
N ALA A 68 -0.45 -4.65 21.72
CA ALA A 68 0.36 -4.34 20.54
C ALA A 68 0.89 -5.61 19.86
N ALA A 69 1.39 -6.60 20.63
CA ALA A 69 1.84 -7.87 20.07
C ALA A 69 0.67 -8.67 19.46
N ALA A 70 -0.51 -8.65 20.09
CA ALA A 70 -1.71 -9.28 19.53
C ALA A 70 -2.13 -8.63 18.21
N THR A 71 -2.09 -7.30 18.13
CA THR A 71 -2.37 -6.55 16.89
C THR A 71 -1.34 -6.86 15.81
N ILE A 72 -0.04 -6.86 16.14
CA ILE A 72 1.02 -7.23 15.19
C ILE A 72 0.81 -8.66 14.68
N ALA A 73 0.50 -9.61 15.56
CA ALA A 73 0.22 -10.99 15.18
C ALA A 73 -1.04 -11.10 14.30
N HIS A 74 -2.09 -10.34 14.61
CA HIS A 74 -3.30 -10.28 13.79
C HIS A 74 -3.03 -9.71 12.39
N LEU A 75 -2.37 -8.55 12.31
CA LEU A 75 -2.02 -7.90 11.05
C LEU A 75 -1.07 -8.76 10.20
N THR A 76 -0.11 -9.45 10.85
CA THR A 76 0.79 -10.39 10.16
C THR A 76 0.02 -11.55 9.54
N ARG A 77 -0.96 -12.11 10.27
CA ARG A 77 -1.85 -13.16 9.76
C ARG A 77 -2.70 -12.66 8.59
N GLN A 78 -3.28 -11.47 8.70
CA GLN A 78 -4.07 -10.88 7.60
C GLN A 78 -3.22 -10.64 6.35
N LEU A 79 -1.99 -10.12 6.50
CA LEU A 79 -1.07 -9.93 5.39
C LEU A 79 -0.71 -11.26 4.71
N ALA A 80 -0.50 -12.32 5.49
CA ALA A 80 -0.21 -13.64 4.96
C ALA A 80 -1.40 -14.22 4.17
N ASP A 81 -2.63 -14.06 4.68
CA ASP A 81 -3.85 -14.52 4.02
C ASP A 81 -4.08 -13.77 2.70
N GLU A 82 -3.99 -12.44 2.72
CA GLU A 82 -4.16 -11.63 1.50
C GLU A 82 -3.10 -11.91 0.44
N ARG A 83 -1.84 -12.15 0.85
CA ARG A 83 -0.81 -12.62 -0.09
C ARG A 83 -1.14 -13.98 -0.69
N SER A 84 -1.75 -14.87 0.08
CA SER A 84 -2.18 -16.18 -0.42
C SER A 84 -3.29 -16.03 -1.47
N ARG A 85 -4.31 -15.21 -1.17
CA ARG A 85 -5.43 -14.93 -2.10
C ARG A 85 -4.96 -14.29 -3.40
N ARG A 86 -4.01 -13.35 -3.31
CA ARG A 86 -3.38 -12.74 -4.50
C ARG A 86 -2.67 -13.78 -5.34
N ARG A 87 -1.83 -14.64 -4.74
CA ARG A 87 -1.14 -15.71 -5.47
C ARG A 87 -2.11 -16.68 -6.13
N GLU A 88 -3.23 -17.01 -5.47
CA GLU A 88 -4.27 -17.85 -6.07
C GLU A 88 -4.87 -17.19 -7.30
N SER A 89 -5.23 -15.92 -7.19
CA SER A 89 -5.78 -15.13 -8.31
C SER A 89 -4.79 -15.05 -9.47
N ASP A 90 -3.51 -14.80 -9.19
CA ASP A 90 -2.44 -14.76 -10.20
C ASP A 90 -2.27 -16.13 -10.89
N ARG A 91 -2.36 -17.23 -10.14
CA ARG A 91 -2.30 -18.58 -10.72
C ARG A 91 -3.48 -18.83 -11.67
N ILE A 92 -4.69 -18.46 -11.27
CA ILE A 92 -5.89 -18.60 -12.11
C ILE A 92 -5.73 -17.74 -13.38
N ALA A 93 -5.33 -16.48 -13.25
CA ALA A 93 -5.14 -15.58 -14.38
C ALA A 93 -4.09 -16.10 -15.38
N ASN A 94 -2.94 -16.59 -14.88
CA ASN A 94 -1.91 -17.19 -15.72
C ASN A 94 -2.39 -18.47 -16.42
N GLY A 95 -3.15 -19.32 -15.72
CA GLY A 95 -3.76 -20.51 -16.31
C GLY A 95 -4.74 -20.16 -17.44
N LEU A 96 -5.59 -19.15 -17.24
CA LEU A 96 -6.51 -18.67 -18.27
C LEU A 96 -5.75 -18.08 -19.48
N ALA A 97 -4.72 -17.28 -19.24
CA ALA A 97 -3.88 -16.75 -20.30
C ALA A 97 -3.22 -17.86 -21.14
N PHE A 98 -2.74 -18.92 -20.48
CA PHE A 98 -2.18 -20.09 -21.14
C PHE A 98 -3.23 -20.80 -22.02
N VAL A 99 -4.43 -21.06 -21.49
CA VAL A 99 -5.52 -21.70 -22.26
C VAL A 99 -5.91 -20.84 -23.46
N VAL A 100 -6.06 -19.53 -23.29
CA VAL A 100 -6.38 -18.61 -24.39
C VAL A 100 -5.31 -18.65 -25.48
N ALA A 101 -4.03 -18.61 -25.10
CA ALA A 101 -2.92 -18.69 -26.05
C ALA A 101 -2.93 -20.02 -26.81
N GLU A 102 -3.16 -21.13 -26.12
CA GLU A 102 -3.21 -22.47 -26.74
C GLU A 102 -4.39 -22.61 -27.71
N LEU A 103 -5.56 -22.10 -27.34
CA LEU A 103 -6.73 -22.07 -28.21
C LEU A 103 -6.47 -21.22 -29.47
N TYR A 104 -5.84 -20.05 -29.31
CA TYR A 104 -5.50 -19.20 -30.44
C TYR A 104 -4.54 -19.93 -31.40
N ARG A 105 -3.49 -20.57 -30.88
CA ARG A 105 -2.55 -21.39 -31.66
C ARG A 105 -3.27 -22.53 -32.40
N ALA A 106 -4.20 -23.22 -31.75
CA ALA A 106 -4.96 -24.30 -32.36
C ALA A 106 -5.89 -23.82 -33.49
N LEU A 107 -6.47 -22.62 -33.35
CA LEU A 107 -7.28 -21.99 -34.40
C LEU A 107 -6.43 -21.55 -35.60
N GLU A 108 -5.26 -20.96 -35.36
CA GLU A 108 -4.32 -20.60 -36.42
C GLU A 108 -3.87 -21.83 -37.21
N ALA A 109 -3.51 -22.93 -36.53
CA ALA A 109 -3.09 -24.17 -37.18
C ALA A 109 -4.19 -24.81 -38.06
N ARG A 110 -5.47 -24.58 -37.72
CA ARG A 110 -6.63 -25.04 -38.51
C ARG A 110 -6.98 -24.10 -39.66
N THR A 111 -6.47 -22.87 -39.65
CA THR A 111 -6.70 -21.89 -40.71
C THR A 111 -5.64 -22.11 -41.79
N PRO A 112 -5.97 -22.64 -42.97
CA PRO A 112 -4.98 -22.81 -44.03
C PRO A 112 -4.44 -21.42 -44.45
N PRO A 113 -3.17 -21.32 -44.88
CA PRO A 113 -2.52 -20.05 -45.24
C PRO A 113 -3.09 -19.35 -46.49
N ASN A 114 -4.32 -19.65 -46.91
CA ASN A 114 -4.89 -19.14 -48.17
C ASN A 114 -6.40 -18.82 -48.15
N SER A 115 -7.02 -18.61 -47.00
CA SER A 115 -8.43 -18.16 -46.95
C SER A 115 -8.63 -16.67 -47.29
N SER A 116 -7.55 -15.92 -47.54
CA SER A 116 -7.62 -14.52 -48.01
C SER A 116 -7.78 -14.39 -49.54
N ARG A 117 -8.21 -15.44 -50.24
CA ARG A 117 -8.80 -15.33 -51.57
C ARG A 117 -10.15 -16.04 -51.59
N GLY A 118 -11.07 -15.55 -50.76
CA GLY A 118 -12.48 -15.74 -51.04
C GLY A 118 -12.74 -15.21 -52.45
N THR A 119 -12.99 -16.12 -53.40
CA THR A 119 -13.42 -15.77 -54.75
C THR A 119 -14.69 -14.94 -54.62
N ILE A 120 -14.58 -13.62 -54.83
CA ILE A 120 -15.72 -12.73 -54.94
C ILE A 120 -16.43 -13.11 -56.24
N ILE A 121 -17.56 -13.80 -56.15
CA ILE A 121 -18.44 -14.05 -57.29
C ILE A 121 -19.31 -12.79 -57.45
N PRO A 122 -19.15 -11.98 -58.51
CA PRO A 122 -19.97 -10.79 -58.69
C PRO A 122 -21.42 -11.20 -59.05
N ILE A 123 -22.36 -10.86 -58.17
CA ILE A 123 -23.81 -11.01 -58.38
C ILE A 123 -24.33 -9.84 -59.22
N ASN A 124 -23.90 -9.72 -60.48
CA ASN A 124 -24.67 -9.08 -61.57
C ASN A 124 -23.86 -9.05 -62.88
N ALA A 125 -24.04 -10.03 -63.75
CA ALA A 125 -23.79 -9.83 -65.18
C ALA A 125 -25.12 -9.38 -65.80
N LYS A 126 -25.35 -8.07 -65.85
CA LYS A 126 -26.48 -7.48 -66.58
C LYS A 126 -26.38 -7.90 -68.05
N THR A 127 -27.23 -8.86 -68.45
CA THR A 127 -27.48 -9.21 -69.85
C THR A 127 -28.04 -7.99 -70.58
N ARG A 128 -27.18 -7.21 -71.26
CA ARG A 128 -27.66 -6.35 -72.35
C ARG A 128 -27.86 -7.22 -73.58
N ARG A 129 -29.07 -7.77 -73.76
CA ARG A 129 -29.51 -8.18 -75.10
C ARG A 129 -29.75 -6.89 -75.89
N ARG A 130 -29.01 -6.75 -77.00
CA ARG A 130 -29.22 -5.72 -78.01
C ARG A 130 -30.63 -5.90 -78.59
N ALA A 131 -31.32 -4.77 -78.75
CA ALA A 131 -32.50 -4.68 -79.61
C ALA A 131 -32.00 -4.59 -81.06
N ASP A 132 -32.55 -5.45 -81.91
CA ASP A 132 -32.74 -5.21 -83.34
C ASP A 132 -34.23 -4.98 -83.57
#